data_AF-A0AA37M0V3-F1
#
_entry.id   AF-A0AA37M0V3-F1
#
_cell.length_a   1.000
_cell.length_b   1.000
_cell.length_c   1.000
_cell.angle_alpha   90.00
_cell.angle_beta   90.00
_cell.angle_gamma   90.00
#
_symmetry.space_group_name_H-M   'P 1'
#
loop_
_entity.id
_entity.type
_entity.pdbx_description
1 polymer ?
#
loop_
_entity_poly.entity_id
_entity_poly.type
_entity_poly.pdbx_seq_one_letter_code
_entity_poly.pdbx_strand_id
1 'polypeptide(L)'
;MTSLHALSDMLSYGIAGFSALCVQAHLTPRFTPSFSKNLEEKLPEHNRAVFWWAGISDGSLRYVFISINIAITVLLLSEELRSFGLKFSLALLGVGFYSDMKLGESPVPHLLLCGTVSAAIVVR
;
A
#
# COMPACT_ATOMS: atom_id res chain seq x y z
N MET A 1 20.82 -2.94 19.76
CA MET A 1 19.34 -3.01 19.84
C MET A 1 18.70 -1.66 19.54
N THR A 2 19.16 -0.55 20.12
CA THR A 2 18.64 0.82 19.85
C THR A 2 18.63 1.23 18.37
N SER A 3 19.67 0.87 17.60
CA SER A 3 19.75 1.23 16.17
C SER A 3 18.80 0.44 15.26
N LEU A 4 18.48 -0.81 15.61
CA LEU A 4 17.59 -1.67 14.82
C LEU A 4 16.14 -1.25 15.00
N HIS A 5 15.72 -0.99 16.23
CA HIS A 5 14.39 -0.43 16.50
C HIS A 5 14.21 0.94 15.82
N ALA A 6 15.22 1.82 15.87
CA ALA A 6 15.18 3.10 15.17
C ALA A 6 15.03 2.94 13.65
N LEU A 7 15.66 1.92 13.05
CA LEU A 7 15.50 1.59 11.64
C LEU A 7 14.07 1.10 11.34
N SER A 8 13.52 0.20 12.16
CA SER A 8 12.13 -0.27 12.01
C SER A 8 11.14 0.89 12.07
N ASP A 9 11.36 1.84 12.98
CA ASP A 9 10.52 3.02 13.15
C ASP A 9 10.60 3.93 11.93
N MET A 10 11.81 4.22 11.44
CA MET A 10 12.02 5.03 10.24
C MET A 10 11.32 4.40 9.03
N LEU A 11 11.47 3.09 8.83
CA LEU A 11 10.82 2.38 7.73
C LEU A 11 9.29 2.39 7.90
N SER A 12 8.78 2.17 9.11
CA SER A 12 7.35 2.20 9.41
C SER A 12 6.73 3.57 9.14
N TYR A 13 7.41 4.65 9.51
CA TYR A 13 6.97 6.01 9.20
C TYR A 13 7.04 6.30 7.69
N GLY A 14 8.05 5.80 6.99
CA GLY A 14 8.13 5.87 5.53
C GLY A 14 6.93 5.19 4.86
N ILE A 15 6.57 3.99 5.31
CA ILE A 15 5.39 3.24 4.81
C ILE A 15 4.11 3.99 5.14
N ALA A 16 3.96 4.52 6.36
CA ALA A 16 2.79 5.31 6.77
C ALA A 16 2.62 6.57 5.91
N GLY A 17 3.72 7.26 5.61
CA GLY A 17 3.76 8.41 4.70
C GLY A 17 3.38 8.05 3.27
N PHE A 18 3.89 6.93 2.74
CA PHE A 18 3.50 6.42 1.44
C PHE A 18 1.99 6.09 1.38
N SER A 19 1.44 5.41 2.38
CA SER A 19 0.00 5.13 2.47
C SER A 19 -0.83 6.42 2.52
N ALA A 20 -0.38 7.45 3.24
CA ALA A 20 -1.05 8.75 3.24
C ALA A 20 -1.03 9.43 1.85
N LEU A 21 0.07 9.31 1.10
CA LEU A 21 0.17 9.79 -0.28
C LEU A 21 -0.75 9.00 -1.22
N CYS A 22 -0.92 7.69 -1.01
CA CYS A 22 -1.92 6.89 -1.72
C CYS A 22 -3.33 7.41 -1.48
N VAL A 23 -3.70 7.70 -0.23
CA VAL A 23 -5.02 8.30 0.09
C VAL A 23 -5.20 9.63 -0.64
N GLN A 24 -4.18 10.50 -0.56
CA GLN A 24 -4.23 11.80 -1.25
C GLN A 24 -4.41 11.63 -2.76
N ALA A 25 -3.65 10.73 -3.40
CA ALA A 25 -3.75 10.49 -4.84
C ALA A 25 -5.14 9.98 -5.27
N HIS A 26 -5.79 9.19 -4.41
CA HIS A 26 -7.17 8.77 -4.65
C HIS A 26 -8.19 9.90 -4.41
N LEU A 27 -7.87 11.00 -3.74
CA LEU A 27 -8.83 12.07 -3.42
C LEU A 27 -8.61 13.31 -4.26
N THR A 28 -7.37 13.63 -4.62
CA THR A 28 -7.01 14.84 -5.34
C THR A 28 -5.68 14.72 -6.09
N PRO A 29 -5.57 15.26 -7.32
CA PRO A 29 -4.31 15.29 -8.06
C PRO A 29 -3.34 16.38 -7.58
N ARG A 30 -3.72 17.23 -6.61
CA ARG A 30 -2.98 18.44 -6.25
C ARG A 30 -1.54 18.20 -5.79
N PHE A 31 -1.31 17.14 -5.01
CA PHE A 31 0.00 16.88 -4.40
C PHE A 31 0.80 15.80 -5.14
N THR A 32 0.11 14.90 -5.83
CA THR A 32 0.72 13.76 -6.54
C THR A 32 0.05 13.56 -7.92
N PRO A 33 0.13 14.56 -8.83
CA PRO A 33 -0.64 14.56 -10.08
C PRO A 33 -0.31 13.37 -10.98
N SER A 34 0.98 13.03 -11.13
CA SER A 34 1.40 11.89 -11.94
C SER A 34 0.92 10.56 -11.36
N PHE A 35 0.93 10.42 -10.03
CA PHE A 35 0.47 9.19 -9.38
C PHE A 35 -1.05 9.07 -9.44
N SER A 36 -1.78 10.17 -9.26
CA SER A 36 -3.24 10.20 -9.38
C SER A 36 -3.67 9.83 -10.80
N LYS A 37 -3.01 10.38 -11.82
CA LYS A 37 -3.23 10.00 -13.22
C LYS A 37 -2.95 8.50 -13.45
N ASN A 38 -1.85 7.98 -12.92
CA ASN A 38 -1.55 6.55 -13.03
C ASN A 38 -2.64 5.68 -12.37
N LEU A 39 -3.16 6.08 -11.21
CA LEU A 39 -4.28 5.38 -10.57
C LEU A 39 -5.55 5.43 -11.44
N GLU A 40 -5.89 6.58 -12.03
CA GLU A 40 -7.04 6.69 -12.91
C GLU A 40 -6.94 5.78 -14.15
N GLU A 41 -5.74 5.65 -14.72
CA GLU A 41 -5.50 4.84 -15.92
C GLU A 41 -5.38 3.34 -15.61
N LYS A 42 -4.70 2.97 -14.52
CA LYS A 42 -4.33 1.57 -14.21
C LYS A 42 -5.26 0.88 -13.22
N LEU A 43 -5.77 1.60 -12.22
CA LEU A 43 -6.55 0.96 -11.16
C LEU A 43 -7.76 0.16 -11.68
N PRO A 44 -8.51 0.58 -12.71
CA PRO A 44 -9.60 -0.23 -13.28
C PRO A 44 -9.12 -1.57 -13.86
N GLU A 45 -7.94 -1.60 -14.49
CA GLU A 45 -7.35 -2.83 -15.04
C GLU A 45 -6.99 -3.81 -13.91
N HIS A 46 -6.36 -3.30 -12.84
CA HIS A 46 -5.99 -4.08 -11.66
C HIS A 46 -7.22 -4.57 -10.89
N ASN A 47 -8.23 -3.71 -10.73
CA ASN A 47 -9.49 -4.06 -10.10
C ASN A 47 -10.17 -5.21 -10.84
N ARG A 48 -10.21 -5.15 -12.17
CA ARG A 48 -10.73 -6.25 -12.98
C ARG A 48 -9.89 -7.52 -12.81
N ALA A 49 -8.56 -7.43 -12.82
CA ALA A 49 -7.70 -8.60 -12.66
C ALA A 49 -7.93 -9.35 -11.33
N VAL A 50 -8.14 -8.61 -10.22
CA VAL A 50 -8.25 -9.17 -8.88
C VAL A 50 -9.70 -9.46 -8.47
N PHE A 51 -10.62 -8.55 -8.80
CA PHE A 51 -12.00 -8.54 -8.30
C PHE A 51 -13.05 -8.80 -9.39
N TRP A 52 -12.67 -9.33 -10.58
CA TRP A 52 -13.64 -9.64 -11.65
C TRP A 52 -14.84 -10.45 -11.19
N TRP A 53 -14.65 -11.35 -10.22
CA TRP A 53 -15.67 -12.25 -9.70
C TRP A 53 -16.63 -11.58 -8.72
N ALA A 54 -16.26 -10.45 -8.14
CA ALA A 54 -17.00 -9.80 -7.06
C ALA A 54 -18.03 -8.77 -7.56
N GLY A 55 -17.96 -8.37 -8.84
CA GLY A 55 -18.92 -7.41 -9.44
C GLY A 55 -18.92 -6.03 -8.79
N ILE A 56 -17.84 -5.66 -8.09
CA ILE A 56 -17.74 -4.40 -7.33
C ILE A 56 -17.34 -3.27 -8.29
N SER A 57 -17.99 -2.12 -8.17
CA SER A 57 -17.65 -0.93 -8.98
C SER A 57 -16.28 -0.36 -8.60
N ASP A 58 -15.57 0.22 -9.58
CA ASP A 58 -14.29 0.91 -9.35
C ASP A 58 -14.43 2.06 -8.34
N GLY A 59 -15.58 2.74 -8.36
CA GLY A 59 -15.89 3.79 -7.38
C GLY A 59 -15.95 3.25 -5.95
N SER A 60 -16.56 2.08 -5.73
CA SER A 60 -16.58 1.41 -4.43
C SER A 60 -15.19 0.94 -4.00
N LEU A 61 -14.43 0.34 -4.93
CA LEU A 61 -13.06 -0.14 -4.66
C LEU A 61 -12.13 1.02 -4.31
N ARG A 62 -12.28 2.19 -4.94
CA ARG A 62 -11.55 3.41 -4.56
C ARG A 62 -11.72 3.75 -3.08
N TYR A 63 -12.95 3.71 -2.56
CA TYR A 63 -13.19 3.96 -1.13
C TYR A 63 -12.59 2.86 -0.25
N VAL A 64 -12.63 1.60 -0.68
CA VAL A 64 -11.96 0.49 0.02
C VAL A 64 -10.45 0.73 0.11
N PHE A 65 -9.78 1.10 -0.99
CA PHE A 65 -8.34 1.40 -0.98
C PHE A 65 -7.99 2.61 -0.12
N ILE A 66 -8.82 3.66 -0.14
CA ILE A 66 -8.67 4.81 0.76
C ILE A 66 -8.74 4.34 2.22
N SER A 67 -9.80 3.60 2.60
CA SER A 67 -9.99 3.11 3.96
C SER A 67 -8.86 2.20 4.43
N ILE A 68 -8.39 1.31 3.56
CA ILE A 68 -7.24 0.42 3.84
C ILE A 68 -5.98 1.23 4.10
N ASN A 69 -5.66 2.22 3.26
CA ASN A 69 -4.46 3.02 3.43
C ASN A 69 -4.53 3.91 4.68
N ILE A 70 -5.70 4.48 5.00
CA ILE A 70 -5.91 5.19 6.27
C ILE A 70 -5.67 4.24 7.45
N ALA A 71 -6.24 3.04 7.41
CA ALA A 71 -6.07 2.06 8.47
C ALA A 71 -4.59 1.68 8.65
N ILE A 72 -3.87 1.40 7.57
CA ILE A 72 -2.42 1.14 7.61
C ILE A 72 -1.67 2.30 8.26
N THR A 73 -1.92 3.54 7.81
CA THR A 73 -1.26 4.73 8.38
C THR A 73 -1.51 4.82 9.89
N VAL A 74 -2.76 4.67 10.35
CA VAL A 74 -3.09 4.71 11.78
C VAL A 74 -2.41 3.59 12.56
N LEU A 75 -2.45 2.36 12.04
CA LEU A 75 -1.83 1.20 12.68
C LEU A 75 -0.32 1.34 12.82
N LEU A 76 0.36 1.92 11.82
CA LEU A 76 1.82 2.10 11.84
C LEU A 76 2.28 3.24 12.75
N LEU A 77 1.44 4.27 12.95
CA LEU A 77 1.72 5.38 13.87
C LEU A 77 1.57 4.99 15.35
N SER A 78 0.81 3.93 15.66
CA SER A 78 0.70 3.38 17.01
C SER A 78 1.76 2.32 17.28
N GLU A 79 2.60 2.51 18.31
CA GLU A 79 3.63 1.54 18.69
C GLU A 79 3.06 0.14 18.99
N GLU A 80 1.95 0.08 19.72
CA GLU A 80 1.26 -1.15 20.12
C GLU A 80 0.73 -1.93 18.89
N LEU A 81 0.23 -1.23 17.88
CA LEU A 81 -0.44 -1.84 16.72
C LEU A 81 0.48 -1.99 15.50
N ARG A 82 1.66 -1.35 15.49
CA ARG A 82 2.56 -1.33 14.33
C ARG A 82 2.92 -2.71 13.80
N SER A 83 2.96 -3.75 14.65
CA SER A 83 3.38 -5.09 14.22
C SER A 83 2.29 -5.72 13.37
N PHE A 84 1.04 -5.54 13.80
CA PHE A 84 -0.13 -5.89 13.03
C PHE A 84 -0.21 -5.04 11.75
N GLY A 85 0.01 -3.72 11.85
CA GLY A 85 0.04 -2.81 10.70
C GLY A 85 1.02 -3.26 9.60
N LEU A 86 2.26 -3.59 9.96
CA LEU A 86 3.28 -4.07 9.01
C LEU A 86 2.88 -5.39 8.34
N LYS A 87 2.38 -6.37 9.13
CA LYS A 87 1.93 -7.65 8.59
C LYS A 87 0.73 -7.49 7.67
N PHE A 88 -0.20 -6.61 8.03
CA PHE A 88 -1.37 -6.29 7.24
C PHE A 88 -0.98 -5.62 5.91
N SER A 89 -0.07 -4.65 5.95
CA SER A 89 0.50 -4.04 4.74
C SER A 89 1.16 -5.07 3.84
N LEU A 90 1.97 -5.99 4.40
CA LEU A 90 2.64 -7.03 3.62
C LEU A 90 1.64 -7.94 2.90
N ALA A 91 0.57 -8.36 3.59
CA ALA A 91 -0.48 -9.19 3.00
C ALA A 91 -1.18 -8.49 1.82
N LEU A 92 -1.48 -7.20 1.97
CA LEU A 92 -2.13 -6.39 0.94
C LEU A 92 -1.22 -6.10 -0.26
N LEU A 93 0.08 -5.88 -0.03
CA LEU A 93 1.06 -5.77 -1.11
C LEU A 93 1.13 -7.06 -1.94
N GLY A 94 0.86 -8.23 -1.34
CA GLY A 94 0.73 -9.48 -2.06
C GLY A 94 -0.41 -9.49 -3.08
N VAL A 95 -1.53 -8.80 -2.78
CA VAL A 95 -2.66 -8.63 -3.72
C VAL A 95 -2.25 -7.76 -4.90
N GLY A 96 -1.57 -6.64 -4.64
CA GLY A 96 -1.04 -5.75 -5.67
C GLY A 96 -0.02 -6.46 -6.57
N PHE A 97 0.94 -7.16 -5.97
CA PHE A 97 1.93 -7.97 -6.69
C PHE A 97 1.27 -9.03 -7.59
N TYR A 98 0.25 -9.73 -7.08
CA TYR A 98 -0.51 -10.68 -7.89
C TYR A 98 -1.17 -10.02 -9.10
N SER A 99 -1.72 -8.82 -8.92
CA SER A 99 -2.32 -8.04 -10.01
C SER A 99 -1.29 -7.69 -11.09
N ASP A 100 -0.11 -7.19 -10.71
CA ASP A 100 0.97 -6.88 -11.67
C ASP A 100 1.33 -8.11 -12.49
N MET A 101 1.55 -9.25 -11.82
CA MET A 101 1.87 -10.52 -12.46
C MET A 101 0.77 -10.99 -13.42
N LYS A 102 -0.50 -10.77 -13.06
CA LYS A 102 -1.65 -11.13 -13.91
C LYS A 102 -1.76 -10.26 -15.16
N LEU A 103 -1.40 -8.98 -15.05
CA LEU A 103 -1.44 -8.03 -16.15
C LEU A 103 -0.15 -8.02 -16.99
N GLY A 104 0.88 -8.76 -16.59
CA GLY A 104 2.18 -8.76 -17.26
C GLY A 104 2.97 -7.46 -17.04
N GLU A 105 2.62 -6.72 -15.99
CA GLU A 105 3.32 -5.48 -15.61
C GLU A 105 4.59 -5.80 -14.81
N SER A 106 5.47 -4.80 -14.68
CA SER A 106 6.70 -4.95 -13.91
C SER A 106 6.37 -5.13 -12.42
N PRO A 107 6.77 -6.24 -11.78
CA PRO A 107 6.48 -6.47 -10.36
C PRO A 107 7.45 -5.73 -9.42
N VAL A 108 8.44 -5.03 -9.98
CA VAL A 108 9.53 -4.38 -9.24
C VAL A 108 9.02 -3.42 -8.14
N PRO A 109 8.02 -2.54 -8.40
CA PRO A 109 7.53 -1.63 -7.36
C PRO A 109 6.98 -2.38 -6.14
N HIS A 110 6.16 -3.41 -6.35
CA HIS A 110 5.62 -4.21 -5.25
C HIS A 110 6.69 -5.06 -4.56
N LEU A 111 7.68 -5.59 -5.30
CA LEU A 111 8.82 -6.29 -4.68
C LEU A 111 9.63 -5.39 -3.76
N LEU A 112 9.89 -4.15 -4.18
CA LEU A 112 10.59 -3.16 -3.36
C LEU A 112 9.79 -2.86 -2.09
N LEU A 113 8.49 -2.59 -2.20
CA LEU A 113 7.63 -2.34 -1.05
C LEU A 113 7.54 -3.55 -0.11
N CYS A 114 7.39 -4.77 -0.65
CA CYS A 114 7.43 -6.00 0.13
C CYS A 114 8.75 -6.16 0.88
N GLY A 115 9.88 -5.87 0.22
CA GLY A 115 11.20 -5.88 0.82
C GLY A 115 11.34 -4.86 1.95
N THR A 116 10.87 -3.62 1.73
CA THR A 116 10.88 -2.56 2.75
C THR A 116 10.04 -2.93 3.97
N VAL A 117 8.82 -3.43 3.77
CA VAL A 117 7.94 -3.86 4.87
C VAL A 117 8.53 -5.07 5.60
N SER A 118 9.06 -6.06 4.87
CA SER A 118 9.70 -7.24 5.47
C SER A 118 10.93 -6.86 6.30
N ALA A 119 11.76 -5.94 5.79
CA ALA A 119 12.90 -5.41 6.53
C ALA A 119 12.42 -4.71 7.82
N ALA A 120 11.38 -3.88 7.74
CA ALA A 120 10.80 -3.21 8.91
C ALA A 120 10.28 -4.20 9.96
N ILE A 121 9.75 -5.36 9.54
CA ILE A 121 9.31 -6.44 10.43
C ILE A 121 10.51 -7.15 11.09
N VAL A 122 11.55 -7.47 10.32
CA VAL A 122 12.70 -8.26 10.81
C VAL A 122 13.60 -7.47 11.75
N VAL A 123 13.77 -6.17 11.51
CA VAL A 123 14.65 -5.31 12.32
C VAL A 123 13.93 -4.67 13.52
N ARG A 124 12.65 -5.01 13.72
CA ARG A 124 11.87 -4.59 14.88
C ARG A 124 12.20 -5.41 16.10
#